data_AF-A0A432YE16-F1
#
_entry.id   AF-A0A432YE16-F1
#
_cell.length_a   1.000
_cell.length_b   1.000
_cell.length_c   1.000
_cell.angle_alpha   90.00
_cell.angle_beta   90.00
_cell.angle_gamma   90.00
#
_symmetry.space_group_name_H-M   'P 1'
#
loop_
_entity.id
_entity.type
_entity.pdbx_description
1 polymer ?
#
loop_
_entity_poly.entity_id
_entity_poly.type
_entity_poly.pdbx_seq_one_letter_code
_entity_poly.pdbx_strand_id
1 'polypeptide(L)'
;MSDQAEGLRQWASQQQRVRYTVPVVGLPEGRSMAVCHQVLERWQQQGHSWIGDPADWHFVAGERQELAEHPRWALWLEDDINGFRRAYQALKVVAARDNGPRQLLVLHESLPSQRGLLENVRQVAAQFFAIKLVIIPDKN
;
A
#
# COMPACT_ATOMS: atom_id res chain seq x y z
N MET A 1 -26.77 29.56 17.88
CA MET A 1 -26.53 28.27 18.56
C MET A 1 -26.08 27.32 17.48
N SER A 2 -24.79 26.97 17.44
CA SER A 2 -24.20 26.16 16.37
C SER A 2 -24.72 24.73 16.47
N ASP A 3 -25.22 24.18 15.37
CA ASP A 3 -25.84 22.86 15.33
C ASP A 3 -24.74 21.78 15.48
N GLN A 4 -24.48 21.37 16.72
CA GLN A 4 -23.53 20.31 17.06
C GLN A 4 -23.81 19.01 16.31
N ALA A 5 -25.06 18.80 15.86
CA ALA A 5 -25.44 17.64 15.06
C ALA A 5 -24.93 17.72 13.61
N GLU A 6 -24.71 18.92 13.05
CA GLU A 6 -24.16 19.09 11.70
C GLU A 6 -22.67 18.73 11.66
N GLY A 7 -21.91 19.10 12.70
CA GLY A 7 -20.51 18.67 12.86
C GLY A 7 -20.36 17.15 12.98
N LEU A 8 -21.28 16.49 13.71
CA LEU A 8 -21.29 15.03 13.84
C LEU A 8 -21.65 14.32 12.53
N ARG A 9 -22.59 14.87 11.74
CA ARG A 9 -22.94 14.33 10.41
C ARG A 9 -21.79 14.51 9.42
N GLN A 10 -21.11 15.64 9.42
CA GLN A 10 -19.95 15.88 8.58
C GLN A 10 -18.79 14.93 8.93
N TRP A 11 -18.51 14.75 10.22
CA TRP A 11 -17.51 13.79 10.71
C TRP A 11 -17.86 12.34 10.32
N ALA A 12 -19.12 11.92 10.50
CA ALA A 12 -19.57 10.59 10.09
C ALA A 12 -19.48 10.40 8.57
N SER A 13 -19.83 11.41 7.77
CA SER A 13 -19.76 11.34 6.31
C SER A 13 -18.33 11.31 5.77
N GLN A 14 -17.36 11.93 6.48
CA GLN A 14 -15.94 11.79 6.17
C GLN A 14 -15.42 10.40 6.50
N GLN A 15 -15.88 9.78 7.60
CA GLN A 15 -15.54 8.38 7.91
C GLN A 15 -16.18 7.38 6.94
N GLN A 16 -17.37 7.69 6.40
CA GLN A 16 -18.10 6.81 5.48
C GLN A 16 -17.56 6.77 4.05
N ARG A 17 -16.55 7.58 3.71
CA ARG A 17 -15.92 7.59 2.38
C ARG A 17 -14.86 6.50 2.20
N VAL A 18 -14.39 5.87 3.27
CA VAL A 18 -13.42 4.78 3.15
C VAL A 18 -14.07 3.56 2.49
N ARG A 19 -13.65 3.28 1.25
CA ARG A 19 -14.11 2.12 0.48
C ARG A 19 -13.12 0.97 0.52
N TYR A 20 -11.83 1.27 0.70
CA TYR A 20 -10.77 0.29 0.63
C TYR A 20 -9.85 0.39 1.84
N THR A 21 -9.93 -0.59 2.74
CA THR A 21 -8.88 -0.79 3.77
C THR A 21 -7.76 -1.63 3.17
N VAL A 22 -6.54 -1.10 3.18
CA VAL A 22 -5.36 -1.73 2.57
C VAL A 22 -4.24 -1.86 3.60
N PRO A 23 -3.96 -3.08 4.06
CA PRO A 23 -2.80 -3.36 4.89
C PRO A 23 -1.50 -3.11 4.12
N VAL A 24 -0.59 -2.35 4.72
CA VAL A 24 0.72 -2.02 4.15
C VAL A 24 1.80 -2.72 4.96
N VAL A 25 2.65 -3.50 4.28
CA VAL A 25 3.83 -4.15 4.86
C VAL A 25 5.12 -3.56 4.31
N GLY A 26 6.22 -3.67 5.06
CA GLY A 26 7.53 -3.20 4.62
C GLY A 26 7.77 -1.69 4.77
N LEU A 27 6.79 -0.93 5.28
CA LEU A 27 6.99 0.47 5.63
C LEU A 27 7.97 0.56 6.82
N PRO A 28 8.98 1.45 6.77
CA PRO A 28 9.89 1.65 7.90
C PRO A 28 9.15 2.06 9.18
N GLU A 29 9.62 1.57 10.33
CA GLU A 29 9.14 2.02 11.63
C GLU A 29 9.30 3.55 11.78
N GLY A 30 8.30 4.21 12.36
CA GLY A 30 8.27 5.66 12.50
C GLY A 30 7.90 6.44 11.22
N ARG A 31 7.81 5.77 10.06
CA ARG A 31 7.34 6.41 8.84
C ARG A 31 5.82 6.53 8.84
N SER A 32 5.32 7.73 8.53
CA SER A 32 3.88 8.00 8.48
C SER A 32 3.21 7.31 7.29
N MET A 33 2.03 6.72 7.49
CA MET A 33 1.20 6.15 6.42
C MET A 33 0.74 7.18 5.38
N ALA A 34 0.87 8.49 5.67
CA ALA A 34 0.56 9.56 4.72
C ALA A 34 1.36 9.45 3.40
N VAL A 35 2.55 8.85 3.42
CA VAL A 35 3.34 8.62 2.20
C VAL A 35 2.62 7.70 1.20
N CYS A 36 1.77 6.79 1.67
CA CYS A 36 0.97 5.93 0.80
C CYS A 36 -0.11 6.73 0.04
N HIS A 37 -0.70 7.74 0.69
CA HIS A 37 -1.65 8.65 0.03
C HIS A 37 -0.94 9.52 -1.02
N GLN A 38 0.25 10.02 -0.72
CA GLN A 38 1.05 10.78 -1.68
C GLN A 38 1.36 9.99 -2.96
N VAL A 39 1.56 8.67 -2.85
CA VAL A 39 1.71 7.78 -4.03
C VAL A 39 0.42 7.75 -4.86
N LEU A 40 -0.74 7.57 -4.22
CA LEU A 40 -2.02 7.56 -4.93
C LEU A 40 -2.34 8.90 -5.59
N GLU A 41 -2.09 10.01 -4.91
CA GLU A 41 -2.24 11.37 -5.44
C GLU A 41 -1.36 11.57 -6.67
N ARG A 42 -0.08 11.16 -6.60
CA ARG A 42 0.83 11.22 -7.75
C ARG A 42 0.31 10.40 -8.92
N TRP A 43 -0.10 9.15 -8.68
CA TRP A 43 -0.61 8.31 -9.76
C TRP A 43 -1.93 8.86 -10.36
N GLN A 44 -2.79 9.46 -9.54
CA GLN A 44 -3.98 10.15 -10.02
C GLN A 44 -3.61 11.33 -10.93
N GLN A 45 -2.64 12.15 -10.53
CA GLN A 45 -2.10 13.26 -11.35
C GLN A 45 -1.48 12.77 -12.66
N GLN A 46 -0.88 11.58 -12.66
CA GLN A 46 -0.39 10.88 -13.86
C GLN A 46 -1.51 10.26 -14.72
N GLY A 47 -2.79 10.42 -14.35
CA GLY A 47 -3.94 9.94 -15.11
C GLY A 47 -4.22 8.44 -14.94
N HIS A 48 -3.83 7.84 -13.81
CA HIS A 48 -4.27 6.49 -13.44
C HIS A 48 -5.69 6.53 -12.84
N SER A 49 -6.69 6.68 -13.70
CA SER A 49 -8.11 6.90 -13.29
C SER A 49 -8.73 5.77 -12.46
N TRP A 50 -8.18 4.55 -12.53
CA TRP A 50 -8.67 3.40 -11.75
C TRP A 50 -8.47 3.55 -10.24
N ILE A 51 -7.60 4.47 -9.79
CA ILE A 51 -7.36 4.76 -8.38
C ILE A 51 -8.60 5.40 -7.73
N GLY A 52 -9.40 6.12 -8.53
CA GLY A 52 -10.50 6.91 -8.03
C GLY A 52 -10.01 8.10 -7.19
N ASP A 53 -10.69 8.35 -6.07
CA ASP A 53 -10.31 9.37 -5.09
C ASP A 53 -9.34 8.76 -4.06
N PRO A 54 -8.11 9.29 -3.88
CA PRO A 54 -7.18 8.86 -2.83
C PRO A 54 -7.78 8.89 -1.41
N ALA A 55 -8.82 9.70 -1.16
CA ALA A 55 -9.54 9.73 0.11
C ALA A 55 -10.43 8.50 0.37
N ASP A 56 -10.76 7.72 -0.68
CA ASP A 56 -11.52 6.47 -0.55
C ASP A 56 -10.63 5.31 -0.03
N TRP A 57 -9.32 5.51 0.04
CA TRP A 57 -8.34 4.51 0.48
C TRP A 57 -7.94 4.75 1.93
N HIS A 58 -7.88 3.69 2.72
CA HIS A 58 -7.44 3.73 4.11
C HIS A 58 -6.31 2.73 4.32
N PHE A 59 -5.10 3.26 4.52
CA PHE A 59 -3.91 2.45 4.74
C PHE A 59 -3.71 2.15 6.23
N VAL A 60 -3.44 0.89 6.54
CA VAL A 60 -3.21 0.41 7.91
C VAL A 60 -1.94 -0.42 7.96
N ALA A 61 -1.28 -0.49 9.13
CA ALA A 61 -0.08 -1.31 9.28
C ALA A 61 -0.42 -2.82 9.16
N GLY A 62 0.21 -3.51 8.21
CA GLY A 62 -0.07 -4.91 7.87
C GLY A 62 0.53 -5.94 8.84
N GLU A 63 0.95 -5.54 10.04
CA GLU A 63 1.54 -6.43 11.05
C GLU A 63 0.48 -7.20 11.85
N ARG A 64 -0.78 -6.76 11.82
CA ARG A 64 -1.88 -7.37 12.56
C ARG A 64 -2.47 -8.58 11.83
N GLN A 65 -2.70 -9.66 12.57
CA GLN A 65 -3.24 -10.92 12.04
C GLN A 65 -4.69 -10.79 11.55
N GLU A 66 -5.48 -9.94 12.20
CA GLU A 66 -6.88 -9.62 11.88
C GLU A 66 -7.05 -9.04 10.47
N LEU A 67 -5.97 -8.53 9.87
CA LEU A 67 -6.01 -7.91 8.54
C LEU A 67 -5.99 -8.92 7.39
N ALA A 68 -5.85 -10.23 7.67
CA ALA A 68 -5.92 -11.30 6.68
C ALA A 68 -7.27 -11.34 5.94
N GLU A 69 -8.32 -10.78 6.54
CA GLU A 69 -9.65 -10.67 5.93
C GLU A 69 -9.72 -9.62 4.80
N HIS A 70 -8.73 -8.72 4.70
CA HIS A 70 -8.69 -7.73 3.65
C HIS A 70 -8.11 -8.32 2.35
N PRO A 71 -8.84 -8.24 1.22
CA PRO A 71 -8.41 -8.87 -0.03
C PRO A 71 -7.27 -8.13 -0.74
N ARG A 72 -6.99 -6.89 -0.35
CA ARG A 72 -6.02 -6.00 -1.02
C ARG A 72 -4.97 -5.56 -0.03
N TRP A 73 -3.73 -5.89 -0.33
CA TRP A 73 -2.58 -5.53 0.48
C TRP A 73 -1.55 -4.80 -0.37
N ALA A 74 -0.73 -3.99 0.29
CA ALA A 74 0.34 -3.26 -0.32
C ALA A 74 1.70 -3.59 0.32
N LEU A 75 2.74 -3.55 -0.51
CA LEU A 75 4.12 -3.60 -0.11
C LEU A 75 4.73 -2.23 -0.34
N TRP A 76 5.24 -1.60 0.72
CA TRP A 76 6.08 -0.42 0.59
C TRP A 76 7.48 -0.83 0.13
N LEU A 77 7.99 -0.17 -0.90
CA LEU A 77 9.32 -0.42 -1.44
C LEU A 77 10.10 0.89 -1.55
N GLU A 78 11.26 0.90 -0.91
CA GLU A 78 12.29 1.93 -1.05
C GLU A 78 13.40 1.45 -1.99
N ASP A 79 14.14 2.41 -2.53
CA ASP A 79 15.11 2.22 -3.60
C ASP A 79 16.54 1.97 -3.11
N ASP A 80 16.69 1.69 -1.82
CA ASP A 80 17.96 1.38 -1.16
C ASP A 80 18.02 -0.09 -0.69
N ILE A 81 19.24 -0.51 -0.30
CA ILE A 81 19.49 -1.90 0.17
C ILE A 81 18.69 -2.27 1.42
N ASN A 82 18.41 -1.30 2.30
CA ASN A 82 17.58 -1.51 3.47
C ASN A 82 16.10 -1.69 3.08
N GLY A 83 15.65 -0.97 2.05
CA GLY A 83 14.34 -1.08 1.42
C GLY A 83 14.12 -2.49 0.88
N PHE A 84 15.09 -3.02 0.12
CA PHE A 84 15.04 -4.40 -0.34
C PHE A 84 15.00 -5.41 0.81
N ARG A 85 15.86 -5.25 1.82
CA ARG A 85 15.86 -6.13 2.99
C ARG A 85 14.52 -6.10 3.73
N ARG A 86 13.93 -4.92 3.93
CA ARG A 86 12.59 -4.76 4.52
C ARG A 86 11.52 -5.44 3.69
N ALA A 87 11.53 -5.23 2.37
CA ALA A 87 10.57 -5.86 1.46
C ALA A 87 10.66 -7.39 1.50
N TYR A 88 11.87 -7.95 1.52
CA TYR A 88 12.08 -9.39 1.66
C TYR A 88 11.52 -9.95 2.97
N GLN A 89 11.80 -9.28 4.11
CA GLN A 89 11.27 -9.71 5.40
C GLN A 89 9.74 -9.60 5.45
N ALA A 90 9.17 -8.53 4.89
CA ALA A 90 7.73 -8.36 4.77
C ALA A 90 7.08 -9.48 3.95
N LEU A 91 7.67 -9.86 2.81
CA LEU A 91 7.19 -10.97 1.99
C LEU A 91 7.25 -12.31 2.75
N LYS A 92 8.32 -12.55 3.51
CA LYS A 92 8.45 -13.75 4.34
C LYS A 92 7.35 -13.82 5.41
N VAL A 93 7.06 -12.70 6.08
CA VAL A 93 5.98 -12.62 7.08
C VAL A 93 4.62 -12.84 6.44
N VAL A 94 4.36 -12.22 5.29
CA VAL A 94 3.11 -12.40 4.54
C VAL A 94 2.93 -13.85 4.10
N ALA A 95 3.96 -14.48 3.56
CA ALA A 95 3.93 -15.85 3.07
C ALA A 95 3.75 -16.88 4.19
N ALA A 96 4.19 -16.57 5.41
CA ALA A 96 4.04 -17.43 6.58
C ALA A 96 2.63 -17.38 7.20
N ARG A 97 1.75 -16.47 6.74
CA ARG A 97 0.39 -16.36 7.26
C ARG A 97 -0.57 -17.30 6.54
N ASP A 98 -1.36 -18.02 7.33
CA ASP A 98 -2.50 -18.76 6.83
C ASP A 98 -3.47 -17.78 6.14
N ASN A 99 -3.83 -18.06 4.89
CA ASN A 99 -4.65 -17.20 4.04
C ASN A 99 -4.09 -15.80 3.75
N GLY A 100 -2.76 -15.62 3.80
CA GLY A 100 -2.12 -14.38 3.35
C GLY A 100 -2.42 -14.06 1.86
N PRO A 101 -2.36 -12.78 1.46
CA PRO A 101 -2.60 -12.36 0.09
C PRO A 101 -1.60 -13.00 -0.88
N ARG A 102 -2.11 -13.48 -2.03
CA ARG A 102 -1.27 -13.94 -3.16
C ARG A 102 -0.84 -12.82 -4.09
N GLN A 103 -1.33 -11.60 -3.86
CA GLN A 103 -1.07 -10.44 -4.70
C GLN A 103 -0.92 -9.19 -3.84
N LEU A 104 0.16 -8.44 -4.05
CA LEU A 104 0.45 -7.19 -3.33
C LEU A 104 0.62 -6.04 -4.33
N LEU A 105 0.02 -4.90 -4.04
CA LEU A 105 0.30 -3.64 -4.74
C LEU A 105 1.62 -3.06 -4.25
N VAL A 106 2.54 -2.74 -5.14
CA VAL A 106 3.80 -2.09 -4.76
C VAL A 106 3.59 -0.58 -4.71
N LEU A 107 3.81 0.01 -3.53
CA LEU A 107 3.84 1.45 -3.31
C LEU A 107 5.31 1.90 -3.21
N HIS A 108 5.65 3.00 -3.85
CA HIS A 108 7.01 3.57 -3.84
C HIS A 108 6.96 5.09 -4.04
N GLU A 109 7.91 5.82 -3.47
CA GLU A 109 7.90 7.29 -3.50
C GLU A 109 8.26 7.90 -4.85
N SER A 110 9.15 7.28 -5.59
CA SER A 110 9.48 7.56 -6.99
C SER A 110 10.64 6.63 -7.28
N LEU A 111 10.56 5.83 -8.34
CA LEU A 111 11.65 4.95 -8.71
C LEU A 111 12.24 5.44 -10.03
N PRO A 112 13.05 6.50 -10.01
CA PRO A 112 13.68 7.02 -11.22
C PRO A 112 14.64 5.95 -11.74
N SER A 113 14.20 5.21 -12.74
CA SER A 113 15.00 4.28 -13.57
C SER A 113 15.38 2.91 -12.98
N GLN A 114 14.72 2.41 -11.94
CA GLN A 114 15.10 1.12 -11.30
C GLN A 114 14.27 -0.10 -11.74
N ARG A 115 14.10 -0.29 -13.07
CA ARG A 115 13.48 -1.52 -13.60
C ARG A 115 14.15 -2.80 -13.05
N GLY A 116 15.47 -2.79 -12.88
CA GLY A 116 16.22 -3.95 -12.40
C GLY A 116 15.93 -4.34 -10.95
N LEU A 117 15.84 -3.37 -10.02
CA LEU A 117 15.53 -3.65 -8.62
C LEU A 117 14.09 -4.14 -8.47
N LEU A 118 13.14 -3.44 -9.07
CA LEU A 118 11.73 -3.83 -9.06
C LEU A 118 11.50 -5.23 -9.62
N GLU A 119 12.16 -5.53 -10.73
CA GLU A 119 12.09 -6.84 -11.36
C GLU A 119 12.70 -7.93 -10.47
N ASN A 120 13.82 -7.65 -9.80
CA ASN A 120 14.40 -8.56 -8.83
C ASN A 120 13.44 -8.84 -7.67
N VAL A 121 12.86 -7.80 -7.06
CA VAL A 121 11.88 -7.98 -5.96
C VAL A 121 10.66 -8.78 -6.44
N ARG A 122 10.16 -8.49 -7.65
CA ARG A 122 9.05 -9.23 -8.27
C ARG A 122 9.40 -10.70 -8.50
N GLN A 123 10.60 -10.99 -9.00
CA GLN A 123 11.07 -12.35 -9.21
C GLN A 123 11.19 -13.10 -7.89
N VAL A 124 11.79 -12.47 -6.86
CA VAL A 124 11.93 -13.06 -5.53
C VAL A 124 10.57 -13.36 -4.91
N ALA A 125 9.62 -12.41 -4.98
CA ALA A 125 8.26 -12.59 -4.49
C ALA A 125 7.55 -13.79 -5.15
N ALA A 126 7.67 -13.90 -6.47
CA ALA A 126 7.05 -14.99 -7.22
C ALA A 126 7.71 -16.34 -6.95
N GLN A 127 9.05 -16.41 -6.98
CA GLN A 127 9.79 -17.68 -6.90
C GLN A 127 9.84 -18.26 -5.49
N PHE A 128 10.07 -17.43 -4.47
CA PHE A 128 10.27 -17.92 -3.10
C PHE A 128 8.99 -17.91 -2.26
N PHE A 129 8.02 -17.06 -2.60
CA PHE A 129 6.85 -16.84 -1.77
C PHE A 129 5.51 -17.10 -2.49
N ALA A 130 5.53 -17.37 -3.80
CA ALA A 130 4.33 -17.49 -4.63
C ALA A 130 3.39 -16.27 -4.47
N ILE A 131 3.97 -15.07 -4.37
CA ILE A 131 3.28 -13.80 -4.27
C ILE A 131 3.52 -13.00 -5.55
N LYS A 132 2.43 -12.52 -6.17
CA LYS A 132 2.47 -11.63 -7.32
C LYS A 132 2.57 -10.17 -6.87
N LEU A 133 3.62 -9.48 -7.28
CA LEU A 133 3.70 -8.02 -7.11
C LEU A 133 3.05 -7.31 -8.30
N VAL A 134 2.13 -6.39 -8.00
CA VAL A 134 1.51 -5.47 -8.95
C VAL A 134 2.26 -4.16 -8.85
N ILE A 135 3.01 -3.83 -9.89
CA ILE A 135 3.77 -2.60 -9.95
C ILE A 135 3.07 -1.67 -10.93
N ILE A 136 2.77 -0.46 -10.49
CA ILE A 136 2.20 0.58 -11.35
C ILE A 136 3.36 1.43 -11.83
N PRO A 137 3.64 1.47 -13.14
CA PRO A 137 4.70 2.33 -13.65
C PRO A 137 4.31 3.79 -13.46
N ASP A 138 5.26 4.61 -13.00
CA ASP A 138 5.12 6.06 -13.11
C ASP A 138 5.01 6.41 -14.60
N LYS A 139 4.04 7.24 -14.96
CA LYS A 139 3.97 7.83 -16.30
C LYS A 139 4.85 9.09 -16.32
N ASN A 140 5.78 9.12 -17.26
CA ASN A 140 6.58 10.32 -17.58
C ASN A 140 5.70 11.42 -18.15
#